data_AF-A0A0A1N5Z7-F1
#
_entry.id   AF-A0A0A1N5Z7-F1
#
_cell.length_a   1.000
_cell.length_b   1.000
_cell.length_c   1.000
_cell.angle_alpha   90.00
_cell.angle_beta   90.00
_cell.angle_gamma   90.00
#
_symmetry.space_group_name_H-M   'P 1'
#
loop_
_entity.id
_entity.type
_entity.pdbx_description
1 polymer ?
#
loop_
_entity_poly.entity_id
_entity_poly.type
_entity_poly.pdbx_seq_one_letter_code
_entity_poly.pdbx_strand_id
1 'polypeptide(L)'
;MSNNNEAEHDHSVKELARLDSFVNASPGSEYTIDQKEQELCRQNVNGQSECIKLNLEYTQMFSEMQNLGFFCALPMDPKKIHMECRRV
;
A
#
# COMPACT_ATOMS: atom_id res chain seq x y z
N MET A 1 24.63 -3.89 -24.73
CA MET A 1 23.23 -4.13 -24.34
C MET A 1 23.17 -4.19 -22.82
N SER A 2 23.14 -3.05 -22.12
CA SER A 2 22.99 -3.00 -20.65
C SER A 2 22.48 -1.62 -20.23
N ASN A 3 21.67 -1.59 -19.16
CA ASN A 3 21.29 -0.44 -18.32
C ASN A 3 19.90 0.19 -18.54
N ASN A 4 18.85 -0.65 -18.62
CA ASN A 4 17.46 -0.20 -18.35
C ASN A 4 16.90 -0.72 -17.00
N ASN A 5 17.57 -1.69 -16.34
CA ASN A 5 17.01 -2.35 -15.15
C ASN A 5 17.39 -1.69 -13.80
N GLU A 6 18.40 -0.82 -13.75
CA GLU A 6 18.86 -0.22 -12.50
C GLU A 6 17.97 0.96 -12.04
N ALA A 7 17.41 1.72 -12.99
CA ALA A 7 16.58 2.89 -12.69
C ALA A 7 15.17 2.50 -12.20
N GLU A 8 14.59 1.43 -12.74
CA GLU A 8 13.27 0.95 -12.28
C GLU A 8 13.36 0.35 -10.87
N HIS A 9 14.44 -0.36 -10.56
CA HIS A 9 14.64 -0.96 -9.25
C HIS A 9 14.84 0.11 -8.15
N ASP A 10 15.64 1.15 -8.42
CA ASP A 10 15.88 2.25 -7.47
C ASP A 10 14.58 3.03 -7.16
N HIS A 11 13.71 3.21 -8.15
CA HIS A 11 12.43 3.90 -7.96
C HIS A 11 11.47 3.10 -7.08
N SER A 12 11.31 1.79 -7.34
CA SER A 12 10.43 0.95 -6.51
C SER A 12 10.90 0.90 -5.06
N VAL A 13 12.21 0.85 -4.79
CA VAL A 13 12.75 0.84 -3.41
C VAL A 13 12.39 2.13 -2.66
N LYS A 14 12.47 3.29 -3.33
CA LYS A 14 12.06 4.57 -2.71
C LYS A 14 10.57 4.62 -2.40
N GLU A 15 9.74 4.11 -3.30
CA GLU A 15 8.29 4.07 -3.08
C GLU A 15 7.90 3.08 -1.96
N LEU A 16 8.59 1.94 -1.84
CA LEU A 16 8.42 1.01 -0.71
C LEU A 16 8.79 1.70 0.62
N ALA A 17 9.91 2.43 0.68
CA ALA A 17 10.27 3.19 1.88
C ALA A 17 9.23 4.27 2.24
N ARG A 18 8.56 4.87 1.25
CA ARG A 18 7.44 5.80 1.48
C ARG A 18 6.21 5.09 2.03
N LEU A 19 5.88 3.91 1.50
CA LEU A 19 4.83 3.04 2.03
C LEU A 19 5.11 2.69 3.50
N ASP A 20 6.32 2.20 3.79
CA ASP A 20 6.73 1.83 5.14
C ASP A 20 6.59 3.01 6.11
N SER A 21 7.06 4.18 5.70
CA SER A 21 6.98 5.39 6.53
C SER A 21 5.53 5.79 6.81
N PHE A 22 4.64 5.65 5.82
CA PHE A 22 3.22 5.94 5.95
C PHE A 22 2.49 4.95 6.85
N VAL A 23 2.85 3.67 6.79
CA VAL A 23 2.30 2.63 7.66
C VAL A 23 2.81 2.78 9.09
N ASN A 24 4.11 3.01 9.27
CA ASN A 24 4.74 3.18 10.58
C ASN A 24 4.28 4.45 11.31
N ALA A 25 3.77 5.45 10.60
CA ALA A 25 3.16 6.63 11.22
C ALA A 25 1.84 6.32 11.95
N SER A 26 1.12 5.25 11.56
CA SER A 26 -0.10 4.82 12.25
C SER A 26 -0.32 3.29 12.14
N PRO A 27 0.53 2.48 12.79
CA PRO A 27 0.54 1.02 12.60
C PRO A 27 -0.73 0.33 13.10
N GLY A 28 -1.54 1.00 13.93
CA GLY A 28 -2.82 0.49 14.42
C GLY A 28 -4.03 0.85 13.54
N SER A 29 -3.83 1.61 12.46
CA SER A 29 -4.91 1.96 11.52
C SER A 29 -5.26 0.80 10.60
N GLU A 30 -6.49 0.82 10.09
CA GLU A 30 -6.87 0.03 8.93
C GLU A 30 -6.45 0.77 7.65
N TYR A 31 -5.94 -0.01 6.71
CA TYR A 31 -5.44 0.49 5.44
C TYR A 31 -6.23 -0.08 4.28
N THR A 32 -6.28 0.66 3.18
CA THR A 32 -6.93 0.23 1.94
C THR A 32 -5.99 0.43 0.77
N ILE A 33 -5.72 -0.63 0.01
CA ILE A 33 -4.97 -0.56 -1.24
C ILE A 33 -5.97 -0.39 -2.37
N ASP A 34 -5.92 0.75 -3.07
CA ASP A 34 -6.71 1.00 -4.27
C ASP A 34 -5.90 0.62 -5.51
N GLN A 35 -6.31 -0.47 -6.18
CA GLN A 35 -5.66 -0.93 -7.41
C GLN A 35 -5.78 0.07 -8.56
N LYS A 36 -6.87 0.81 -8.64
CA LYS A 36 -7.18 1.68 -9.77
C LYS A 36 -6.36 2.95 -9.72
N GLU A 37 -6.25 3.56 -8.54
CA GLU A 37 -5.55 4.83 -8.37
C GLU A 37 -4.07 4.65 -7.94
N GLN A 38 -3.66 3.42 -7.61
CA GLN A 38 -2.35 3.07 -7.05
C GLN A 38 -2.06 3.85 -5.76
N GLU A 39 -3.03 3.83 -4.85
CA GLU A 39 -2.95 4.56 -3.59
C GLU A 39 -3.11 3.64 -2.39
N LEU A 40 -2.42 4.00 -1.32
CA LEU A 40 -2.62 3.43 0.00
C LEU A 40 -3.32 4.46 0.88
N CYS A 41 -4.53 4.14 1.31
CA CYS A 41 -5.34 4.97 2.19
C CYS A 41 -5.37 4.42 3.61
N ARG A 42 -5.48 5.29 4.61
CA ARG A 42 -5.82 4.94 6.00
C ARG A 42 -6.98 5.78 6.48
N GLN A 43 -7.83 5.20 7.33
CA GLN A 43 -8.85 5.97 8.04
C GLN A 43 -8.29 6.48 9.37
N ASN A 44 -8.32 7.80 9.55
CA ASN A 44 -7.99 8.45 10.81
C ASN A 44 -9.21 8.44 11.75
N VAL A 45 -8.97 8.52 13.06
CA VAL A 45 -10.01 8.54 14.11
C VAL A 45 -11.07 9.63 13.96
N ASN A 46 -10.75 10.71 13.21
CA ASN A 46 -11.65 11.82 12.95
C ASN A 46 -12.59 11.56 11.74
N GLY A 47 -12.57 10.36 11.15
CA GLY A 47 -13.33 10.01 9.94
C GLY A 47 -12.73 10.58 8.65
N GLN A 48 -11.57 11.23 8.72
CA GLN A 48 -10.83 11.68 7.55
C GLN A 48 -9.99 10.53 7.00
N SER A 49 -10.10 10.28 5.69
CA SER A 49 -9.20 9.38 4.98
C SER A 49 -7.96 10.14 4.56
N GLU A 50 -6.80 9.57 4.81
CA GLU A 50 -5.52 10.07 4.31
C GLU A 50 -4.97 9.04 3.34
N CYS A 51 -4.64 9.48 2.13
CA CYS A 51 -4.16 8.61 1.05
C CYS A 51 -2.82 9.10 0.53
N ILE A 52 -1.95 8.16 0.20
CA ILE A 52 -0.72 8.44 -0.52
C ILE A 52 -0.73 7.71 -1.86
N LYS A 53 -0.38 8.44 -2.91
CA LYS A 53 -0.15 7.84 -4.23
C LYS A 53 1.25 7.26 -4.30
N LEU A 54 1.30 5.99 -4.70
CA LEU A 54 2.51 5.20 -4.81
C LEU A 54 2.64 4.73 -6.25
N ASN A 55 3.81 4.93 -6.85
CA ASN A 55 4.11 4.37 -8.16
C ASN A 55 4.59 2.92 -8.01
N LEU A 56 3.76 2.09 -7.37
CA LEU A 56 4.00 0.68 -7.13
C LEU A 56 2.90 -0.15 -7.80
N GLU A 57 3.29 -1.35 -8.24
CA GLU A 57 2.33 -2.35 -8.64
C GLU A 57 1.52 -2.82 -7.44
N TYR A 58 0.27 -3.22 -7.68
CA TYR A 58 -0.63 -3.70 -6.63
C TYR A 58 -0.06 -4.87 -5.84
N THR A 59 0.66 -5.77 -6.52
CA THR A 59 1.33 -6.92 -5.91
C THR A 59 2.51 -6.51 -5.03
N GLN A 60 3.22 -5.42 -5.36
CA GLN A 60 4.30 -4.88 -4.53
C GLN A 60 3.74 -4.28 -3.25
N MET A 61 2.67 -3.47 -3.34
CA MET A 61 1.99 -2.91 -2.16
C MET A 61 1.43 -4.02 -1.26
N PHE A 62 0.79 -5.03 -1.84
CA PHE A 62 0.28 -6.18 -1.08
C PHE A 62 1.39 -6.99 -0.40
N SER A 63 2.51 -7.21 -1.08
CA SER A 63 3.66 -7.93 -0.51
C SER A 63 4.28 -7.15 0.64
N GLU A 64 4.45 -5.84 0.49
CA GLU A 64 5.03 -5.00 1.54
C GLU A 64 4.13 -4.89 2.77
N MET A 65 2.82 -4.71 2.59
CA MET A 65 1.88 -4.71 3.70
C MET A 65 1.95 -6.02 4.51
N GLN A 66 2.11 -7.17 3.84
CA GLN A 66 2.31 -8.46 4.53
C GLN A 66 3.66 -8.53 5.28
N ASN A 67 4.74 -8.00 4.70
CA ASN A 67 6.05 -7.90 5.36
C ASN A 67 5.98 -7.04 6.64
N LEU A 68 5.15 -5.99 6.61
CA LEU A 68 4.90 -5.10 7.74
C LEU A 68 3.93 -5.69 8.79
N GLY A 69 3.46 -6.92 8.60
CA GLY A 69 2.58 -7.63 9.53
C GLY A 69 1.09 -7.29 9.36
N PHE A 70 0.67 -6.94 8.15
CA PHE A 70 -0.75 -6.75 7.82
C PHE A 70 -1.29 -7.93 7.03
N PHE A 71 -2.50 -8.36 7.39
CA PHE A 71 -3.31 -9.23 6.57
C PHE A 71 -4.23 -8.39 5.68
N CYS A 72 -4.07 -8.54 4.37
CA CYS A 72 -4.90 -7.85 3.37
C CYS A 72 -5.84 -8.83 2.68
N ALA A 73 -7.10 -8.46 2.53
CA ALA A 73 -8.10 -9.27 1.84
C ALA A 73 -9.05 -8.39 1.02
N LEU A 74 -9.69 -8.99 0.03
CA LEU A 74 -10.82 -8.33 -0.63
C LEU A 74 -12.02 -8.26 0.34
N PRO A 75 -12.79 -7.16 0.30
CA PRO A 75 -14.03 -7.01 1.06
C PRO A 75 -15.03 -8.12 0.70
N MET A 76 -15.97 -8.38 1.61
CA MET A 76 -17.07 -9.29 1.33
C MET A 76 -18.02 -8.80 0.23
N ASP A 77 -18.08 -7.49 -0.01
CA ASP A 77 -18.87 -6.92 -1.10
C ASP A 77 -18.16 -7.19 -2.44
N PRO A 78 -18.71 -8.03 -3.32
CA PRO A 78 -18.08 -8.40 -4.58
C PRO A 78 -17.99 -7.24 -5.58
N LYS A 79 -18.61 -6.09 -5.29
CA LYS A 79 -18.49 -4.86 -6.11
C LYS A 79 -17.25 -4.04 -5.76
N LYS A 80 -16.64 -4.30 -4.60
CA LYS A 80 -15.43 -3.60 -4.17
C LYS A 80 -14.20 -4.39 -4.63
N ILE A 81 -13.27 -3.67 -5.25
CA ILE A 81 -12.03 -4.23 -5.81
C ILE A 81 -10.77 -3.77 -5.07
N HIS A 82 -10.92 -2.96 -4.02
CA HIS A 82 -9.81 -2.57 -3.16
C HIS A 82 -9.50 -3.68 -2.15
N MET A 83 -8.28 -3.70 -1.63
CA MET A 83 -7.90 -4.58 -0.53
C MET A 83 -7.99 -3.85 0.80
N GLU A 84 -8.63 -4.46 1.78
CA GLU A 84 -8.65 -4.00 3.17
C GLU A 84 -7.54 -4.72 3.94
N CYS A 85 -6.63 -3.95 4.52
CA CYS A 85 -5.45 -4.40 5.25
C CYS A 85 -5.56 -4.06 6.73
N ARG A 86 -5.39 -5.06 7.58
CA ARG A 86 -5.43 -4.92 9.04
C ARG A 86 -4.23 -5.63 9.68
N ARG A 87 -3.71 -5.06 10.76
CA ARG A 87 -2.57 -5.64 11.47
C ARG A 87 -2.93 -6.99 12.10
N VAL A 88 -2.00 -7.95 12.05
CA VAL A 88 -2.12 -9.28 12.66
C VAL A 88 -1.02 -9.55 13.68
#